data_AF-A0A4S0IEH2-F1
#
_entry.id   AF-A0A4S0IEH2-F1
#
_cell.length_a   1.000
_cell.length_b   1.000
_cell.length_c   1.000
_cell.angle_alpha   90.00
_cell.angle_beta   90.00
_cell.angle_gamma   90.00
#
_symmetry.space_group_name_H-M   'P 1'
#
loop_
_entity.id
_entity.type
_entity.pdbx_description
1 polymer ?
#
loop_
_entity_poly.entity_id
_entity_poly.type
_entity_poly.pdbx_seq_one_letter_code
_entity_poly.pdbx_strand_id
1 'polypeptide(L)'
;VEAELLLGADVGEIPSDTPLAPLIDDLQRNQKAARLKPEALERELSVDLRSESGLFRSTLLHRLNVLGVNWGRLTDVGRSRGTFRERWMLAWQPEYAVRLVENLVY
;
A
#
# COMPACT_ATOMS: atom_id res chain seq x y z
N VAL A 1 8.03 -12.34 -23.90
CA VAL A 1 8.87 -12.50 -22.70
C VAL A 1 7.92 -12.85 -21.58
N GLU A 2 7.84 -14.14 -21.31
CA GLU A 2 6.99 -14.76 -20.29
C GLU A 2 7.50 -14.35 -18.90
N ALA A 3 6.61 -13.84 -18.06
CA ALA A 3 6.84 -13.77 -16.62
C ALA A 3 5.99 -14.88 -16.01
N GLU A 4 6.52 -16.10 -16.08
CA GLU A 4 6.02 -17.24 -15.33
C GLU A 4 6.33 -16.99 -13.84
N LEU A 5 5.34 -16.43 -13.13
CA LEU A 5 5.37 -16.23 -11.69
C LEU A 5 4.97 -17.54 -11.00
N LEU A 6 5.92 -18.47 -10.95
CA LEU A 6 5.93 -19.57 -10.00
C LEU A 6 6.29 -19.02 -8.62
N LEU A 7 5.32 -18.60 -7.82
CA LEU A 7 5.55 -18.24 -6.42
C LEU A 7 4.32 -18.52 -5.55
N GLY A 8 4.44 -19.52 -4.69
CA GLY A 8 3.67 -19.65 -3.45
C GLY A 8 2.38 -20.45 -3.55
N ALA A 9 2.50 -21.77 -3.46
CA ALA A 9 1.40 -22.65 -3.11
C ALA A 9 0.99 -22.43 -1.64
N ASP A 10 -0.04 -21.62 -1.40
CA ASP A 10 -1.04 -21.88 -0.36
C ASP A 10 -2.34 -21.15 -0.75
N VAL A 11 -3.43 -21.91 -0.82
CA VAL A 11 -4.54 -21.69 -1.75
C VAL A 11 -5.62 -20.79 -1.15
N GLY A 12 -5.78 -19.60 -1.74
CA GLY A 12 -7.09 -18.98 -1.93
C GLY A 12 -7.38 -18.98 -3.43
N GLU A 13 -8.22 -19.89 -3.91
CA GLU A 13 -8.65 -19.88 -5.31
C GLU A 13 -9.41 -18.58 -5.57
N ILE A 14 -8.82 -17.67 -6.36
CA ILE A 14 -9.52 -16.46 -6.78
C ILE A 14 -10.60 -16.90 -7.78
N PRO A 15 -11.90 -16.69 -7.51
CA PRO A 15 -12.92 -17.02 -8.48
C PRO A 15 -12.68 -16.19 -9.74
N SER A 16 -12.60 -16.83 -10.91
CA SER A 16 -12.45 -16.16 -12.21
C SER A 16 -13.60 -15.19 -12.54
N ASP A 17 -14.70 -15.24 -11.77
CA ASP A 17 -15.87 -14.37 -11.82
C ASP A 17 -15.78 -13.15 -10.89
N THR A 18 -14.75 -13.05 -10.03
CA THR A 18 -14.53 -11.82 -9.27
C THR A 18 -13.81 -10.83 -10.16
N PRO A 19 -14.41 -9.69 -10.54
CA PRO A 19 -13.69 -8.68 -11.29
C PRO A 19 -12.57 -8.14 -10.37
N LEU A 20 -11.34 -8.59 -10.61
CA LEU A 20 -10.12 -8.09 -9.97
C LEU A 20 -9.73 -6.71 -10.51
N ALA A 21 -10.20 -6.40 -11.72
CA ALA A 21 -9.90 -5.15 -12.43
C ALA A 21 -10.25 -3.87 -11.64
N PRO A 22 -11.43 -3.74 -10.99
CA PRO A 22 -11.79 -2.56 -10.20
C PRO A 22 -10.86 -2.29 -9.02
N LEU A 23 -10.31 -3.35 -8.41
CA LEU A 23 -9.42 -3.20 -7.26
C LEU A 23 -8.04 -2.75 -7.67
N ILE A 24 -7.47 -3.38 -8.70
CA ILE A 24 -6.19 -2.97 -9.26
C ILE A 24 -6.29 -1.53 -9.78
N ASP A 25 -7.42 -1.17 -10.39
CA ASP A 25 -7.72 0.20 -10.79
C ASP A 25 -7.81 1.14 -9.59
N ASP A 26 -8.45 0.73 -8.49
CA ASP A 26 -8.53 1.55 -7.26
C ASP A 26 -7.16 1.74 -6.62
N LEU A 27 -6.34 0.69 -6.55
CA LEU A 27 -4.95 0.77 -6.11
C LEU A 27 -4.17 1.77 -6.97
N GLN A 28 -4.24 1.65 -8.30
CA GLN A 28 -3.57 2.57 -9.22
C GLN A 28 -4.09 4.01 -9.08
N ARG A 29 -5.40 4.21 -8.89
CA ARG A 29 -6.01 5.52 -8.63
C ARG A 29 -5.46 6.12 -7.34
N ASN A 30 -5.41 5.33 -6.27
CA ASN A 30 -4.88 5.76 -4.96
C ASN A 30 -3.38 6.06 -5.03
N GLN A 31 -2.58 5.26 -5.74
CA GLN A 31 -1.15 5.54 -5.98
C GLN A 31 -0.95 6.88 -6.71
N LYS A 32 -1.74 7.10 -7.78
CA LYS A 32 -1.69 8.34 -8.57
C LYS A 32 -2.14 9.55 -7.76
N ALA A 33 -3.22 9.43 -6.99
CA ALA A 33 -3.72 10.49 -6.10
C ALA A 33 -2.71 10.81 -4.99
N ALA A 34 -2.08 9.80 -4.40
CA ALA A 34 -1.07 9.97 -3.36
C ALA A 34 0.25 10.55 -3.91
N ARG A 35 0.46 10.45 -5.23
CA ARG A 35 1.74 10.74 -5.91
C ARG A 35 2.90 9.96 -5.30
N LEU A 36 2.63 8.73 -4.86
CA LEU A 36 3.63 7.81 -4.34
C LEU A 36 4.01 6.85 -5.45
N LYS A 37 5.29 6.84 -5.82
CA LYS A 37 5.80 5.90 -6.82
C LYS A 37 6.04 4.54 -6.16
N PRO A 38 5.64 3.43 -6.79
CA PRO A 38 5.94 2.08 -6.34
C PRO A 38 7.42 1.78 -6.66
N GLU A 39 8.32 2.27 -5.81
CA GLU A 39 9.75 2.06 -5.92
C GLU A 39 10.17 0.96 -4.94
N ALA A 40 10.97 -0.01 -5.42
CA ALA A 40 11.48 -1.10 -4.58
C ALA A 40 12.57 -0.64 -3.60
N LEU A 41 13.26 0.46 -3.93
CA LEU A 41 14.26 1.06 -3.05
C LEU A 41 13.57 1.74 -1.86
N GLU A 42 14.13 1.53 -0.67
CA GLU A 42 13.66 2.20 0.53
C GLU A 42 13.77 3.73 0.40
N ARG A 43 12.66 4.41 0.72
CA ARG A 43 12.58 5.88 0.69
C ARG A 43 11.86 6.42 1.91
N GLU A 44 12.45 7.40 2.57
CA GLU A 44 11.78 8.10 3.66
C GLU A 44 10.71 9.07 3.12
N LEU A 45 9.54 9.07 3.76
CA LEU A 45 8.44 10.00 3.53
C LEU A 45 8.03 10.65 4.84
N SER A 46 8.11 11.98 4.89
CA SER A 46 7.53 12.79 5.97
C SER A 46 6.16 13.30 5.55
N VAL A 47 5.15 13.05 6.37
CA VAL A 47 3.75 13.36 6.09
C VAL A 47 3.26 14.42 7.08
N ASP A 48 2.75 15.56 6.59
CA ASP A 48 2.08 16.57 7.42
C ASP A 48 0.56 16.31 7.43
N LEU A 49 0.07 15.86 8.58
CA LEU A 49 -1.33 15.47 8.78
C LEU A 49 -2.31 16.64 8.75
N ARG A 50 -1.82 17.89 8.77
CA ARG A 50 -2.68 19.08 8.65
C ARG A 50 -3.06 19.39 7.21
N SER A 51 -2.30 18.84 6.26
CA SER A 51 -2.61 18.97 4.84
C SER A 51 -3.54 17.84 4.39
N GLU A 52 -4.50 18.15 3.53
CA GLU A 52 -5.39 17.15 2.94
C GLU A 52 -4.59 16.04 2.24
N SER A 53 -3.56 16.42 1.47
CA SER A 53 -2.68 15.46 0.79
C SER A 53 -1.88 14.57 1.74
N GLY A 54 -1.52 15.08 2.92
CA GLY A 54 -0.79 14.32 3.92
C GLY A 54 -1.72 13.38 4.67
N LEU A 55 -2.90 13.85 5.07
CA LEU A 55 -3.92 13.00 5.67
C LEU A 55 -4.32 11.85 4.74
N PHE A 56 -4.47 12.13 3.45
CA PHE A 56 -4.74 11.10 2.43
C PHE A 56 -3.62 10.04 2.39
N ARG A 57 -2.35 10.46 2.31
CA ARG A 57 -1.20 9.53 2.30
C ARG A 57 -1.12 8.70 3.58
N SER A 58 -1.27 9.33 4.74
CA SER A 58 -1.28 8.64 6.04
C SER A 58 -2.39 7.59 6.09
N THR A 59 -3.61 7.97 5.75
CA THR A 59 -4.78 7.09 5.75
C THR A 59 -4.58 5.89 4.81
N LEU A 60 -4.06 6.13 3.60
CA LEU A 60 -3.77 5.08 2.63
C LEU A 60 -2.75 4.07 3.18
N LEU A 61 -1.61 4.55 3.70
CA LEU A 61 -0.54 3.68 4.20
C LEU A 61 -0.98 2.87 5.42
N HIS A 62 -1.72 3.47 6.35
CA HIS A 62 -2.32 2.74 7.48
C HIS A 62 -3.30 1.66 7.01
N ARG A 63 -4.20 1.97 6.06
CA ARG A 63 -5.16 1.00 5.53
C ARG A 63 -4.46 -0.18 4.85
N LEU A 64 -3.42 0.09 4.05
CA LEU A 64 -2.66 -0.97 3.38
C LEU A 64 -1.95 -1.89 4.39
N ASN A 65 -1.39 -1.33 5.46
CA ASN A 65 -0.77 -2.14 6.52
C ASN A 65 -1.79 -3.07 7.21
N VAL A 66 -3.02 -2.60 7.44
CA VAL A 66 -4.09 -3.44 8.01
C VAL A 66 -4.44 -4.60 7.08
N LEU A 67 -4.38 -4.39 5.76
CA LEU A 67 -4.60 -5.41 4.73
C LEU A 67 -3.34 -6.27 4.45
N GLY A 68 -2.31 -6.22 5.31
CA GLY A 68 -1.08 -6.99 5.13
C GLY A 68 -0.19 -6.54 3.98
N VAL A 69 -0.48 -5.37 3.39
CA VAL A 69 0.27 -4.70 2.33
C VAL A 69 1.20 -3.66 2.95
N ASN A 70 2.40 -4.08 3.32
CA ASN A 70 3.37 -3.25 4.05
C ASN A 70 4.15 -2.30 3.14
N TRP A 71 3.46 -1.50 2.31
CA TRP A 71 4.10 -0.52 1.45
C TRP A 71 4.83 0.57 2.25
N GLY A 72 4.30 0.94 3.42
CA GLY A 72 4.93 1.90 4.31
C GLY A 72 5.05 1.37 5.73
N ARG A 73 6.26 1.41 6.28
CA ARG A 73 6.48 1.19 7.71
C ARG A 73 6.57 2.53 8.43
N LEU A 74 5.67 2.75 9.38
CA LEU A 74 5.70 3.92 10.26
C LEU A 74 6.92 3.85 11.18
N THR A 75 7.85 4.79 11.06
CA THR A 75 9.11 4.83 11.84
C THR A 75 9.04 5.79 13.02
N ASP A 76 8.24 6.83 12.90
CA ASP A 76 8.04 7.81 13.98
C ASP A 76 6.64 8.40 13.88
N VAL A 77 5.90 8.27 14.98
CA VAL A 77 4.69 9.03 15.25
C VAL A 77 5.15 10.20 16.09
N GLY A 78 5.10 11.43 15.56
CA GLY A 78 5.58 12.62 16.27
C GLY A 78 4.96 12.72 17.66
N ARG A 79 5.64 12.17 18.67
CA ARG A 79 5.04 11.78 19.96
C ARG A 79 4.90 12.96 20.93
N SER A 80 5.31 14.16 20.50
CA SER A 80 5.18 15.41 21.22
C SER A 80 3.83 16.08 20.91
N ARG A 81 3.13 16.57 21.95
CA ARG A 81 1.93 17.41 21.84
C ARG A 81 2.22 18.61 20.92
N GLY A 82 1.93 18.49 19.63
CA GLY A 82 2.18 19.54 18.62
C GLY A 82 2.79 19.08 17.30
N THR A 83 3.30 17.86 17.18
CA THR A 83 3.85 17.35 15.91
C THR A 83 2.80 16.55 15.13
N PHE A 84 2.04 17.24 14.29
CA PHE A 84 1.13 16.63 13.30
C PHE A 84 1.90 16.01 12.12
N ARG A 85 2.94 15.22 12.43
CA ARG A 85 3.79 14.57 11.44
C ARG A 85 3.97 13.10 11.73
N GLU A 86 3.91 12.33 10.66
CA GLU A 86 4.32 10.93 10.63
C GLU A 86 5.54 10.79 9.72
N ARG A 87 6.47 9.93 10.12
CA ARG A 87 7.58 9.50 9.26
C ARG A 87 7.37 8.05 8.86
N TRP A 88 7.55 7.78 7.58
CA TRP A 88 7.34 6.49 6.95
C TRP A 88 8.60 6.08 6.18
N MET A 89 8.92 4.80 6.23
CA MET A 89 9.85 4.17 5.29
C MET A 89 9.03 3.41 4.28
N LEU A 90 9.13 3.81 3.01
CA LEU A 90 8.40 3.20 1.91
C LEU A 90 9.29 2.24 1.15
N ALA A 91 8.78 1.06 0.84
CA ALA A 91 9.37 0.14 -0.11
C ALA A 91 8.25 -0.66 -0.77
N TRP A 92 8.15 -0.64 -2.10
CA TRP A 92 7.14 -1.39 -2.84
C TRP A 92 7.68 -2.77 -3.23
N GLN A 93 6.86 -3.80 -3.01
CA GLN A 93 7.13 -5.17 -3.46
C GLN A 93 6.01 -5.60 -4.41
N PRO A 94 6.31 -6.22 -5.57
CA PRO A 94 5.27 -6.70 -6.50
C PRO A 94 4.20 -7.58 -5.84
N GLU A 95 4.59 -8.37 -4.84
CA GLU A 95 3.75 -9.28 -4.05
C GLU A 95 2.63 -8.55 -3.30
N TYR A 96 2.77 -7.25 -3.04
CA TYR A 96 1.74 -6.44 -2.41
C TYR A 96 0.48 -6.28 -3.27
N ALA A 97 0.62 -6.30 -4.59
CA ALA A 97 -0.55 -6.28 -5.48
C ALA A 97 -1.38 -7.57 -5.34
N VAL A 98 -0.70 -8.72 -5.19
CA VAL A 98 -1.33 -10.04 -5.01
C VAL A 98 -2.00 -10.12 -3.64
N ARG A 99 -1.30 -9.72 -2.57
CA ARG A 99 -1.87 -9.73 -1.20
C ARG A 99 -3.12 -8.87 -1.06
N LEU A 100 -3.18 -7.74 -1.76
CA LEU A 100 -4.36 -6.88 -1.73
C LEU A 100 -5.58 -7.59 -2.33
N VAL A 101 -5.38 -8.34 -3.41
CA VAL A 101 -6.43 -9.16 -4.03
C VAL A 101 -6.89 -10.27 -3.09
N GLU A 102 -5.97 -10.98 -2.44
CA GLU A 102 -6.29 -12.08 -1.53
C GLU A 102 -7.10 -11.62 -0.31
N ASN A 103 -6.77 -10.47 0.28
CA ASN A 103 -7.44 -9.95 1.49
C ASN A 103 -8.87 -9.43 1.26
N LEU A 104 -9.36 -9.41 0.01
CA LEU A 104 -10.73 -8.99 -0.31
C LEU A 104 -11.66 -10.16 -0.64
N VAL A 105 -11.08 -11.35 -0.82
CA VAL A 105 -11.85 -12.58 -1.07
C VAL A 105 -12.31 -13.23 0.24
N TYR A 106 -11.73 -12.83 1.37
CA TYR A 106 -12.08 -13.27 2.73
C TYR A 106 -12.77 -12.16 3.53
#